data_AF-A0A819KT93-F1
#
_entry.id   AF-A0A819KT93-F1
#
_cell.length_a   1.000
_cell.length_b   1.000
_cell.length_c   1.000
_cell.angle_alpha   90.00
_cell.angle_beta   90.00
_cell.angle_gamma   90.00
#
_symmetry.space_group_name_H-M   'P 1'
#
loop_
_entity.id
_entity.type
_entity.pdbx_description
1 polymer ?
#
loop_
_entity_poly.entity_id
_entity_poly.type
_entity_poly.pdbx_seq_one_letter_code
_entity_poly.pdbx_strand_id
1 'polypeptide(L)'
;MEYLHANRWERLILTHMLNLCIFDFEHQYRTWFYNDDRQVYEAQINMFNSLFWIERQWFFENQYYRIRYSNIATLYSTNPYRFKQKKIGSYDLDTKENPVHHVCIHSTNAMEKFVDNFRNVTELTLFDTFDVSCDSIVRSLNRIIPLKQLSTLSLDCHRFPFDQVIELLNSILFYRADSISIQQKSTLEKIQLLVALFSRLEYFTINLYQKDLETIAKFLLSKFNNNSRHLSSLCISKQRRDLIEKLRILIEIEKLPDDFTIKFINRKLYLWW
;
A
#
# COMPACT_ATOMS: atom_id res chain seq x y z
N MET A 1 -10.04 -9.40 -22.17
CA MET A 1 -8.96 -10.41 -22.40
C MET A 1 -7.62 -9.78 -22.72
N GLU A 2 -7.53 -8.56 -23.27
CA GLU A 2 -6.25 -7.96 -23.68
C GLU A 2 -5.14 -7.93 -22.60
N TYR A 3 -5.50 -7.79 -21.33
CA TYR A 3 -4.57 -7.72 -20.20
C TYR A 3 -4.02 -9.09 -19.74
N LEU A 4 -4.55 -10.19 -20.26
CA LEU A 4 -4.14 -11.56 -19.94
C LEU A 4 -3.10 -12.13 -20.92
N HIS A 5 -2.68 -11.36 -21.92
CA HIS A 5 -1.64 -11.79 -22.86
C HIS A 5 -0.24 -11.62 -22.26
N ALA A 6 0.28 -12.65 -21.60
CA ALA A 6 1.63 -12.65 -21.00
C ALA A 6 2.72 -12.20 -22.00
N ASN A 7 2.69 -12.72 -23.24
CA ASN A 7 3.66 -12.37 -24.29
C ASN A 7 3.62 -10.89 -24.70
N ARG A 8 2.51 -10.19 -24.46
CA ARG A 8 2.40 -8.74 -24.72
C ARG A 8 3.07 -7.95 -23.60
N TRP A 9 2.83 -8.34 -22.35
CA TRP A 9 3.50 -7.76 -21.19
C TRP A 9 5.00 -7.98 -21.22
N GLU A 10 5.44 -9.20 -21.50
CA GLU A 10 6.86 -9.55 -21.66
C GLU A 10 7.55 -8.64 -22.69
N ARG A 11 6.95 -8.50 -23.88
CA ARG A 11 7.48 -7.59 -24.91
C ARG A 11 7.54 -6.14 -24.43
N LEU A 12 6.49 -5.62 -23.80
CA LEU A 12 6.47 -4.25 -23.27
C LEU A 12 7.54 -4.00 -22.20
N ILE A 13 7.76 -4.98 -21.32
CA ILE A 13 8.77 -4.88 -20.26
C ILE A 13 10.17 -4.89 -20.87
N LEU A 14 10.43 -5.82 -21.80
CA LEU A 14 11.71 -5.90 -22.50
C LEU A 14 12.00 -4.67 -23.37
N THR A 15 10.97 -4.04 -23.97
CA THR A 15 11.20 -2.87 -24.84
C THR A 15 11.27 -1.55 -24.10
N HIS A 16 10.55 -1.40 -22.97
CA HIS A 16 10.33 -0.08 -22.37
C HIS A 16 10.61 -0.02 -20.86
N MET A 17 10.79 -1.15 -20.18
CA MET A 17 10.93 -1.20 -18.73
C MET A 17 12.01 -2.19 -18.29
N LEU A 18 13.20 -2.12 -18.92
CA LEU A 18 14.31 -3.04 -18.67
C LEU A 18 14.75 -3.10 -17.20
N ASN A 19 14.59 -1.99 -16.46
CA ASN A 19 14.95 -1.87 -15.05
C ASN A 19 13.76 -2.11 -14.11
N LEU A 20 12.65 -2.68 -14.60
CA LEU A 20 11.50 -2.98 -13.75
C LEU A 20 11.85 -4.10 -12.77
N CYS A 21 12.02 -3.76 -11.50
CA CYS A 21 12.34 -4.71 -10.43
C CYS A 21 11.09 -5.46 -9.92
N ILE A 22 9.93 -4.82 -9.99
CA ILE A 22 8.68 -5.33 -9.42
C ILE A 22 7.59 -5.22 -10.49
N PHE A 23 6.98 -6.34 -10.82
CA PHE A 23 5.78 -6.41 -11.64
C PHE A 23 4.61 -6.83 -10.75
N ASP A 24 3.72 -5.88 -10.44
CA ASP A 24 2.56 -6.09 -9.59
C ASP A 24 1.28 -5.88 -10.41
N PHE A 25 0.46 -6.91 -10.47
CA PHE A 25 -0.67 -6.99 -11.37
C PHE A 25 -1.81 -7.73 -10.69
N GLU A 26 -2.98 -7.09 -10.62
CA GLU A 26 -4.25 -7.71 -10.27
C GLU A 26 -5.26 -7.37 -11.37
N HIS A 27 -5.92 -8.40 -11.90
CA HIS A 27 -6.95 -8.25 -12.90
C HIS A 27 -8.15 -9.10 -12.56
N GLN A 28 -9.31 -8.47 -12.49
CA GLN A 28 -10.60 -9.12 -12.28
C GLN A 28 -11.38 -9.11 -13.59
N TYR A 29 -12.00 -10.25 -13.92
CA TYR A 29 -12.92 -10.32 -15.04
C TYR A 29 -14.12 -11.19 -14.68
N ARG A 30 -15.27 -10.86 -15.28
CA ARG A 30 -16.50 -11.64 -15.12
C ARG A 30 -16.50 -12.78 -16.12
N THR A 31 -16.70 -14.00 -15.62
CA THR A 31 -16.94 -15.19 -16.42
C THR A 31 -18.44 -15.46 -16.48
N TRP A 32 -18.94 -15.77 -17.68
CA TRP A 32 -20.34 -16.09 -17.94
C TRP A 32 -20.50 -17.60 -18.17
N PHE A 33 -20.00 -18.40 -17.23
CA PHE A 33 -20.21 -19.85 -17.01
C PHE A 33 -20.82 -20.64 -18.17
N TYR A 34 -19.98 -20.92 -19.16
CA TYR A 34 -19.88 -22.26 -19.73
C TYR A 34 -18.53 -22.85 -19.31
N ASN A 35 -18.46 -24.18 -19.12
CA ASN A 35 -17.22 -24.87 -18.71
C ASN A 35 -16.03 -24.56 -19.65
N ASP A 36 -16.29 -24.20 -20.91
CA ASP A 36 -15.29 -23.80 -21.90
C ASP A 36 -14.52 -22.51 -21.52
N ASP A 37 -15.17 -21.54 -20.88
CA ASP A 37 -14.53 -20.26 -20.51
C ASP A 37 -13.40 -20.44 -19.47
N ARG A 38 -13.51 -21.48 -18.63
CA ARG A 38 -12.52 -21.77 -17.60
C ARG A 38 -11.22 -22.28 -18.22
N GLN A 39 -11.31 -23.19 -19.19
CA GLN A 39 -10.14 -23.74 -19.87
C GLN A 39 -9.40 -22.68 -20.67
N VAL A 40 -10.13 -21.80 -21.38
CA VAL A 40 -9.54 -20.69 -22.11
C VAL A 40 -8.77 -19.75 -21.17
N TYR A 41 -9.30 -19.51 -19.98
CA TYR A 41 -8.64 -18.66 -19.00
C TYR A 41 -7.42 -19.32 -18.34
N GLU A 42 -7.52 -20.58 -17.93
CA GLU A 42 -6.38 -21.34 -17.40
C GLU A 42 -5.25 -21.41 -18.44
N ALA A 43 -5.58 -21.59 -19.73
CA ALA A 43 -4.61 -21.55 -20.82
C ALA A 43 -3.91 -20.19 -20.94
N GLN A 44 -4.62 -19.07 -20.72
CA GLN A 44 -4.00 -17.73 -20.75
C GLN A 44 -3.13 -17.47 -19.52
N ILE A 45 -3.54 -17.93 -18.33
CA ILE A 45 -2.71 -17.82 -17.12
C ILE A 45 -1.44 -18.63 -17.26
N ASN A 46 -1.52 -19.82 -17.84
CA ASN A 46 -0.35 -20.68 -18.04
C ASN A 46 0.73 -20.00 -18.91
N MET A 47 0.39 -18.97 -19.70
CA MET A 47 1.37 -18.18 -20.44
C MET A 47 2.28 -17.33 -19.53
N PHE A 48 1.86 -17.04 -18.29
CA PHE A 48 2.69 -16.37 -17.27
C PHE A 48 3.70 -17.31 -16.59
N ASN A 49 3.81 -18.56 -17.04
CA ASN A 49 4.82 -19.52 -16.57
C ASN A 49 6.00 -19.68 -17.54
N SER A 50 6.22 -18.73 -18.46
CA SER A 50 7.40 -18.73 -19.32
C SER A 50 8.69 -18.51 -18.52
N LEU A 51 9.85 -18.89 -19.09
CA LEU A 51 11.16 -18.67 -18.47
C LEU A 51 11.38 -17.21 -18.05
N PHE A 52 10.89 -16.25 -18.85
CA PHE A 52 10.99 -14.82 -18.54
C PHE A 52 10.40 -14.44 -17.17
N TRP A 53 9.23 -15.00 -16.84
CA TRP A 53 8.52 -14.73 -15.58
C TRP A 53 9.17 -15.48 -14.41
N ILE A 54 9.57 -16.74 -14.63
CA ILE A 54 10.22 -17.60 -13.64
C ILE A 54 11.57 -17.02 -13.21
N GLU A 55 12.43 -16.64 -14.16
CA GLU A 55 13.75 -16.08 -13.89
C GLU A 55 13.67 -14.77 -13.10
N ARG A 56 12.62 -13.97 -13.33
CA ARG A 56 12.34 -12.73 -12.60
C ARG A 56 11.60 -12.95 -11.29
N GLN A 57 11.26 -14.20 -10.96
CA GLN A 57 10.51 -14.57 -9.77
C GLN A 57 9.16 -13.85 -9.67
N TRP A 58 8.52 -13.57 -10.81
CA TRP A 58 7.20 -12.99 -10.90
C TRP A 58 6.21 -14.10 -11.21
N PHE A 59 5.51 -14.57 -10.18
CA PHE A 59 4.56 -15.67 -10.29
C PHE A 59 3.14 -15.10 -10.27
N PHE A 60 2.16 -15.93 -10.59
CA PHE A 60 0.77 -15.52 -10.63
C PHE A 60 -0.12 -16.65 -10.14
N GLU A 61 -1.18 -16.30 -9.43
CA GLU A 61 -2.23 -17.22 -9.02
C GLU A 61 -3.59 -16.70 -9.46
N ASN A 62 -4.56 -17.62 -9.49
CA ASN A 62 -5.94 -17.29 -9.77
C ASN A 62 -6.87 -17.67 -8.61
N GLN A 63 -7.93 -16.89 -8.47
CA GLN A 63 -9.02 -17.18 -7.53
C GLN A 63 -10.36 -17.01 -8.22
N TYR A 64 -11.30 -17.88 -7.88
CA TYR A 64 -12.64 -17.90 -8.44
C TYR A 64 -13.67 -17.67 -7.35
N TYR A 65 -14.55 -16.70 -7.56
CA TYR A 65 -15.59 -16.34 -6.61
C TYR A 65 -16.95 -16.32 -7.29
N ARG A 66 -17.90 -17.08 -6.73
CA ARG A 66 -19.28 -17.07 -7.20
C ARG A 66 -20.03 -15.89 -6.61
N ILE A 67 -20.66 -15.10 -7.46
CA ILE A 67 -21.62 -14.06 -7.06
C ILE A 67 -23.02 -14.44 -7.58
N ARG A 68 -24.09 -13.83 -7.04
CA ARG A 68 -25.49 -14.28 -7.29
C ARG A 68 -25.86 -14.50 -8.76
N TYR A 69 -25.23 -13.78 -9.70
CA TYR A 69 -25.57 -13.83 -11.13
C TYR A 69 -24.36 -13.94 -12.07
N SER A 70 -23.17 -14.23 -11.56
CA SER A 70 -21.96 -14.45 -12.38
C SER A 70 -20.88 -15.08 -11.52
N ASN A 71 -19.73 -15.40 -12.09
CA ASN A 71 -18.56 -15.53 -11.24
C ASN A 71 -17.48 -14.57 -11.69
N ILE A 72 -16.60 -14.28 -10.75
CA ILE A 72 -15.46 -13.42 -10.93
C ILE A 72 -14.25 -14.33 -10.83
N ALA A 73 -13.38 -14.21 -11.81
CA ALA A 73 -12.05 -14.79 -11.72
C ALA A 73 -11.05 -13.64 -11.63
N THR A 74 -10.13 -13.79 -10.68
CA THR A 74 -9.10 -12.81 -10.37
C THR A 74 -7.77 -13.46 -10.70
N LEU A 75 -6.95 -12.84 -11.55
CA LEU A 75 -5.53 -13.15 -11.71
C LEU A 75 -4.76 -12.12 -10.90
N TYR A 76 -3.84 -12.56 -10.06
CA TYR A 76 -2.98 -11.66 -9.31
C TYR A 76 -1.56 -12.17 -9.28
N SER A 77 -0.61 -11.24 -9.21
CA SER A 77 0.81 -11.56 -9.06
C SER A 77 1.05 -12.19 -7.70
N THR A 78 1.65 -13.37 -7.70
CA THR A 78 2.19 -14.03 -6.52
C THR A 78 3.69 -13.98 -6.58
N ASN A 79 4.31 -14.01 -5.42
CA ASN A 79 5.75 -13.97 -5.37
C ASN A 79 6.18 -14.82 -4.17
N PRO A 80 6.94 -15.91 -4.37
CA PRO A 80 7.40 -16.78 -3.30
C PRO A 80 8.39 -16.05 -2.38
N TYR A 81 8.89 -14.88 -2.79
CA TYR A 81 9.71 -13.97 -1.99
C TYR A 81 9.01 -12.66 -1.60
N ARG A 82 7.75 -12.41 -2.05
CA ARG A 82 6.90 -11.45 -1.34
C ARG A 82 6.22 -12.21 -0.22
N PHE A 83 6.65 -11.90 0.99
CA PHE A 83 5.76 -11.66 2.12
C PHE A 83 4.62 -12.66 2.27
N LYS A 84 4.79 -13.64 3.16
CA LYS A 84 3.62 -14.29 3.78
C LYS A 84 2.82 -13.19 4.48
N GLN A 85 1.84 -12.60 3.77
CA GLN A 85 0.83 -11.75 4.39
C GLN A 85 -0.02 -12.65 5.26
N LYS A 86 0.32 -12.72 6.55
CA LYS A 86 -0.55 -13.38 7.51
C LYS A 86 -1.68 -12.40 7.82
N LYS A 87 -2.82 -12.57 7.14
CA LYS A 87 -4.07 -11.96 7.57
C LYS A 87 -4.49 -12.66 8.84
N ILE A 88 -4.40 -11.94 9.93
CA ILE A 88 -4.90 -12.42 11.22
C ILE A 88 -6.43 -12.56 11.06
N GLY A 89 -7.01 -13.72 11.42
CA GLY A 89 -8.48 -13.96 11.32
C GLY A 89 -8.94 -15.19 10.50
N SER A 90 -8.08 -15.85 9.72
CA SER A 90 -8.41 -17.10 9.01
C SER A 90 -7.71 -18.32 9.65
N TYR A 91 -8.44 -19.42 9.84
CA TYR A 91 -8.09 -20.60 10.65
C TYR A 91 -7.04 -21.57 10.05
N ASP A 92 -6.08 -21.12 9.26
CA ASP A 92 -5.02 -22.01 8.76
C ASP A 92 -3.64 -21.60 9.31
N LEU A 93 -3.09 -22.47 10.16
CA LEU A 93 -1.78 -22.34 10.77
C LEU A 93 -0.91 -23.50 10.31
N ASP A 94 -0.08 -23.27 9.29
CA ASP A 94 1.07 -24.14 8.99
C ASP A 94 2.36 -23.31 9.09
N THR A 95 3.10 -23.52 10.18
CA THR A 95 4.17 -22.62 10.66
C THR A 95 5.59 -23.09 10.35
N LYS A 96 5.78 -24.06 9.45
CA LYS A 96 7.11 -24.70 9.33
C LYS A 96 8.11 -24.09 8.35
N GLU A 97 7.74 -23.22 7.43
CA GLU A 97 8.73 -22.75 6.42
C GLU A 97 8.57 -21.25 6.13
N ASN A 98 9.65 -20.49 6.36
CA ASN A 98 9.88 -19.05 6.10
C ASN A 98 9.48 -18.00 7.17
N PRO A 99 10.39 -17.04 7.46
CA PRO A 99 10.13 -15.95 8.39
C PRO A 99 9.08 -14.97 7.83
N VAL A 100 8.12 -14.60 8.67
CA VAL A 100 7.08 -13.62 8.34
C VAL A 100 7.68 -12.22 8.40
N HIS A 101 7.62 -11.48 7.29
CA HIS A 101 8.16 -10.12 7.17
C HIS A 101 7.07 -9.03 7.16
N HIS A 102 5.82 -9.37 6.83
CA HIS A 102 4.69 -8.44 6.80
C HIS A 102 3.51 -9.01 7.57
N VAL A 103 2.99 -8.24 8.52
CA VAL A 103 1.82 -8.60 9.32
C VAL A 103 0.65 -7.67 9.01
N CYS A 104 -0.52 -8.27 8.81
CA CYS A 104 -1.77 -7.57 8.52
C CYS A 104 -2.78 -7.83 9.65
N ILE A 105 -3.13 -6.78 10.40
CA ILE A 105 -4.06 -6.85 11.52
C ILE A 105 -5.33 -6.08 11.14
N HIS A 106 -6.47 -6.77 11.18
CA HIS A 106 -7.75 -6.21 10.74
C HIS A 106 -8.64 -5.68 11.88
N SER A 107 -8.31 -5.94 13.15
CA SER A 107 -9.08 -5.40 14.29
C SER A 107 -8.34 -5.58 15.62
N THR A 108 -8.79 -4.87 16.66
CA THR A 108 -8.31 -5.04 18.04
C THR A 108 -8.53 -6.49 18.53
N ASN A 109 -9.71 -7.07 18.28
CA ASN A 109 -10.05 -8.45 18.66
C ASN A 109 -9.13 -9.50 18.01
N ALA A 110 -8.60 -9.18 16.83
CA ALA A 110 -7.65 -10.03 16.13
C ALA A 110 -6.31 -10.11 16.87
N MET A 111 -5.90 -9.02 17.52
CA MET A 111 -4.66 -8.95 18.29
C MET A 111 -4.73 -9.78 19.58
N GLU A 112 -5.88 -9.79 20.25
CA GLU A 112 -6.08 -10.54 21.50
C GLU A 112 -5.94 -12.06 21.31
N LYS A 113 -6.21 -12.56 20.11
CA LYS A 113 -6.18 -13.99 19.79
C LYS A 113 -4.79 -14.52 19.46
N PHE A 114 -3.78 -13.65 19.35
CA PHE A 114 -2.44 -14.04 18.92
C PHE A 114 -1.47 -14.22 20.09
N VAL A 115 -0.82 -15.38 20.12
CA VAL A 115 0.25 -15.74 21.06
C VAL A 115 1.63 -15.71 20.38
N ASP A 116 1.66 -15.69 19.05
CA ASP A 116 2.90 -15.74 18.26
C ASP A 116 3.63 -14.39 18.23
N ASN A 117 4.95 -14.43 18.42
CA ASN A 117 5.84 -13.28 18.26
C ASN A 117 6.57 -13.38 16.91
N PHE A 118 6.16 -12.56 15.93
CA PHE A 118 6.78 -12.51 14.60
C PHE A 118 8.04 -11.65 14.64
N ARG A 119 9.16 -12.29 15.00
CA ARG A 119 10.43 -11.61 15.25
C ARG A 119 11.12 -10.99 14.03
N ASN A 120 10.69 -11.30 12.80
CA ASN A 120 11.35 -10.86 11.58
C ASN A 120 10.51 -9.85 10.77
N VAL A 121 9.44 -9.32 11.38
CA VAL A 121 8.52 -8.39 10.71
C VAL A 121 9.16 -7.02 10.58
N THR A 122 9.15 -6.52 9.34
CA THR A 122 9.59 -5.19 8.95
C THR A 122 8.43 -4.35 8.41
N GLU A 123 7.29 -4.96 8.10
CA GLU A 123 6.12 -4.26 7.57
C GLU A 123 4.88 -4.56 8.40
N LEU A 124 4.10 -3.51 8.70
CA LEU A 124 2.83 -3.63 9.43
C LEU A 124 1.72 -2.90 8.68
N THR A 125 0.62 -3.61 8.42
CA THR A 125 -0.63 -3.01 7.97
C THR A 125 -1.71 -3.20 9.02
N LEU A 126 -2.24 -2.09 9.54
CA LEU A 126 -3.46 -2.07 10.33
C LEU A 126 -4.61 -1.61 9.42
N PHE A 127 -5.71 -2.35 9.35
CA PHE A 127 -6.85 -1.99 8.49
C PHE A 127 -8.20 -2.35 9.13
N ASP A 128 -9.30 -1.79 8.63
CA ASP A 128 -10.66 -1.99 9.18
C ASP A 128 -10.80 -1.40 10.61
N THR A 129 -11.57 -1.99 11.52
CA THR A 129 -12.05 -1.27 12.72
C THR A 129 -11.14 -1.51 13.92
N PHE A 130 -10.51 -0.45 14.41
CA PHE A 130 -9.71 -0.45 15.62
C PHE A 130 -10.43 0.37 16.69
N ASP A 131 -11.40 -0.28 17.34
CA ASP A 131 -11.99 0.23 18.58
C ASP A 131 -11.06 -0.23 19.71
N VAL A 132 -10.03 0.56 19.95
CA VAL A 132 -9.04 0.25 20.99
C VAL A 132 -9.64 0.74 22.30
N SER A 133 -10.11 -0.18 23.15
CA SER A 133 -10.37 0.13 24.56
C SER A 133 -9.12 0.75 25.16
N CYS A 134 -9.23 1.57 26.21
CA CYS A 134 -8.22 2.50 26.76
C CYS A 134 -6.77 2.00 27.01
N ASP A 135 -6.42 0.77 26.65
CA ASP A 135 -5.08 0.22 26.65
C ASP A 135 -4.23 0.68 25.45
N SER A 136 -2.93 0.82 25.71
CA SER A 136 -1.91 1.18 24.73
C SER A 136 -1.81 0.17 23.58
N ILE A 137 -2.06 0.61 22.35
CA ILE A 137 -1.89 -0.18 21.13
C ILE A 137 -0.46 -0.68 20.96
N VAL A 138 0.52 0.12 21.41
CA VAL A 138 1.94 -0.20 21.38
C VAL A 138 2.25 -1.42 22.24
N ARG A 139 1.66 -1.53 23.43
CA ARG A 139 1.84 -2.71 24.29
C ARG A 139 1.28 -3.95 23.61
N SER A 140 0.10 -3.84 23.03
CA SER A 140 -0.56 -4.97 22.38
C SER A 140 0.20 -5.39 21.11
N LEU A 141 0.69 -4.45 20.31
CA LEU A 141 1.49 -4.74 19.12
C LEU A 141 2.88 -5.28 19.46
N ASN A 142 3.57 -4.75 20.48
CA ASN A 142 4.91 -5.23 20.87
C ASN A 142 4.91 -6.69 21.37
N ARG A 143 3.76 -7.23 21.79
CA ARG A 143 3.61 -8.65 22.09
C ARG A 143 3.63 -9.53 20.85
N ILE A 144 3.15 -9.00 19.73
CA ILE A 144 2.96 -9.71 18.45
C ILE A 144 4.16 -9.49 17.53
N ILE A 145 4.68 -8.27 17.45
CA ILE A 145 5.78 -7.88 16.57
C ILE A 145 6.75 -6.92 17.28
N PRO A 146 8.06 -7.01 17.04
CA PRO A 146 9.00 -6.00 17.54
C PRO A 146 8.87 -4.71 16.72
N LEU A 147 8.24 -3.67 17.25
CA LEU A 147 7.95 -2.43 16.50
C LEU A 147 9.21 -1.68 16.05
N LYS A 148 10.35 -1.87 16.74
CA LYS A 148 11.61 -1.15 16.50
C LYS A 148 12.28 -1.44 15.15
N GLN A 149 11.86 -2.49 14.46
CA GLN A 149 12.46 -2.95 13.20
C GLN A 149 11.50 -2.78 12.01
N LEU A 150 10.37 -2.08 12.23
CA LEU A 150 9.46 -1.75 11.15
C LEU A 150 10.08 -0.67 10.24
N SER A 151 10.19 -0.97 8.96
CA SER A 151 10.47 -0.02 7.89
C SER A 151 9.19 0.60 7.33
N THR A 152 8.11 -0.19 7.26
CA THR A 152 6.85 0.21 6.62
C THR A 152 5.68 0.12 7.58
N LEU A 153 4.93 1.21 7.73
CA LEU A 153 3.67 1.25 8.47
C LEU A 153 2.53 1.78 7.57
N SER A 154 1.49 0.95 7.41
CA SER A 154 0.26 1.33 6.71
C SER A 154 -0.92 1.33 7.67
N LEU A 155 -1.59 2.48 7.76
CA LEU A 155 -2.78 2.66 8.61
C LEU A 155 -4.00 2.94 7.72
N ASP A 156 -4.83 1.92 7.53
CA ASP A 156 -6.14 1.97 6.86
C ASP A 156 -7.28 1.60 7.81
N CYS A 157 -7.18 2.11 9.04
CA CYS A 157 -8.18 1.81 10.07
C CYS A 157 -9.39 2.73 9.97
N HIS A 158 -10.50 2.35 10.58
CA HIS A 158 -11.62 3.21 10.93
C HIS A 158 -11.68 3.32 12.45
N ARG A 159 -12.06 4.50 12.96
CA ARG A 159 -12.21 4.79 14.40
C ARG A 159 -10.93 4.64 15.25
N PHE A 160 -9.75 4.54 14.64
CA PHE A 160 -8.50 4.43 15.38
C PHE A 160 -8.19 5.76 16.09
N PRO A 161 -8.16 5.81 17.44
CA PRO A 161 -7.96 7.06 18.17
C PRO A 161 -6.61 7.71 17.83
N PHE A 162 -6.61 9.02 17.66
CA PHE A 162 -5.42 9.73 17.19
C PHE A 162 -4.25 9.64 18.17
N ASP A 163 -4.52 9.70 19.48
CA ASP A 163 -3.48 9.58 20.51
C ASP A 163 -2.77 8.22 20.45
N GLN A 164 -3.50 7.15 20.11
CA GLN A 164 -2.94 5.81 19.91
C GLN A 164 -2.08 5.73 18.64
N VAL A 165 -2.46 6.45 17.59
CA VAL A 165 -1.61 6.61 16.39
C VAL A 165 -0.31 7.31 16.76
N ILE A 166 -0.35 8.40 17.53
CA ILE A 166 0.85 9.10 17.99
C ILE A 166 1.72 8.22 18.87
N GLU A 167 1.12 7.47 19.79
CA GLU A 167 1.84 6.49 20.61
C GLU A 167 2.55 5.44 19.74
N LEU A 168 1.83 4.87 18.77
CA LEU A 168 2.38 3.90 17.82
C LEU A 168 3.54 4.47 17.02
N LEU A 169 3.36 5.66 16.45
CA LEU A 169 4.41 6.32 15.68
C LEU A 169 5.62 6.58 16.57
N ASN A 170 5.45 7.11 17.79
CA ASN A 170 6.56 7.34 18.73
C ASN A 170 7.35 6.08 19.06
N SER A 171 6.68 4.91 19.12
CA SER A 171 7.36 3.64 19.37
C SER A 171 8.20 3.14 18.19
N ILE A 172 7.89 3.58 16.96
CA ILE A 172 8.58 3.22 15.71
C ILE A 172 9.64 4.28 15.34
N LEU A 173 9.37 5.54 15.69
CA LEU A 173 10.08 6.76 15.25
C LEU A 173 11.56 6.83 15.64
N PHE A 174 12.04 5.95 16.50
CA PHE A 174 13.45 5.89 16.82
C PHE A 174 14.32 5.27 15.70
N TYR A 175 13.73 4.63 14.67
CA TYR A 175 14.50 3.76 13.74
C TYR A 175 14.19 3.83 12.22
N ARG A 176 13.94 5.03 11.65
CA ARG A 176 14.01 5.27 10.17
C ARG A 176 12.83 4.78 9.30
N ALA A 177 11.57 5.08 9.63
CA ALA A 177 10.51 4.92 8.63
C ALA A 177 10.70 5.94 7.49
N ASP A 178 10.79 5.44 6.25
CA ASP A 178 10.91 6.22 5.02
C ASP A 178 9.56 6.39 4.30
N SER A 179 8.59 5.50 4.59
CA SER A 179 7.28 5.49 3.96
C SER A 179 6.12 5.44 4.97
N ILE A 180 5.15 6.33 4.78
CA ILE A 180 3.91 6.37 5.59
C ILE A 180 2.70 6.44 4.67
N SER A 181 1.71 5.61 4.97
CA SER A 181 0.41 5.64 4.30
C SER A 181 -0.73 5.76 5.30
N ILE A 182 -1.50 6.84 5.19
CA ILE A 182 -2.70 7.12 5.98
C ILE A 182 -3.88 7.28 5.03
N GLN A 183 -4.75 6.28 5.02
CA GLN A 183 -5.91 6.26 4.13
C GLN A 183 -7.16 6.93 4.74
N GLN A 184 -7.12 7.26 6.03
CA GLN A 184 -8.14 8.07 6.68
C GLN A 184 -8.03 9.54 6.26
N LYS A 185 -9.18 10.21 6.21
CA LYS A 185 -9.22 11.65 5.96
C LYS A 185 -8.48 12.39 7.07
N SER A 186 -7.37 13.01 6.71
CA SER A 186 -6.47 13.67 7.65
C SER A 186 -6.70 15.18 7.66
N THR A 187 -6.58 15.81 8.83
CA THR A 187 -6.59 17.27 8.98
C THR A 187 -5.17 17.82 8.85
N LEU A 188 -5.05 19.14 8.71
CA LEU A 188 -3.75 19.81 8.62
C LEU A 188 -2.89 19.55 9.86
N GLU A 189 -3.47 19.64 11.07
CA GLU A 189 -2.73 19.46 12.33
C GLU A 189 -2.11 18.06 12.41
N LYS A 190 -2.86 17.04 11.97
CA LYS A 190 -2.37 15.66 11.93
C LYS A 190 -1.17 15.53 10.99
N ILE A 191 -1.25 16.16 9.82
CA ILE A 191 -0.17 16.12 8.82
C ILE A 191 1.04 16.90 9.27
N GLN A 192 0.84 18.07 9.88
CA GLN A 192 1.93 18.87 10.46
C GLN A 192 2.69 18.07 11.52
N LEU A 193 1.96 17.38 12.40
CA LEU A 193 2.57 16.53 13.41
C LEU A 193 3.34 15.36 12.78
N LEU A 194 2.77 14.67 11.79
CA LEU A 194 3.46 13.59 11.08
C LEU A 194 4.75 14.07 10.41
N VAL A 195 4.70 15.16 9.65
CA VAL A 195 5.88 15.71 8.98
C VAL A 195 6.93 16.15 10.01
N ALA A 196 6.53 16.67 11.18
CA ALA A 196 7.45 17.01 12.25
C ALA A 196 8.10 15.78 12.90
N LEU A 197 7.34 14.68 13.01
CA LEU A 197 7.83 13.43 13.58
C LEU A 197 8.79 12.69 12.64
N PHE A 198 8.53 12.69 11.33
CA PHE A 198 9.31 11.95 10.34
C PHE A 198 10.27 12.85 9.56
N SER A 199 11.41 13.16 10.18
CA SER A 199 12.45 14.02 9.59
C SER A 199 13.08 13.50 8.29
N ARG A 200 12.93 12.21 7.97
CA ARG A 200 13.45 11.54 6.77
C ARG A 200 12.36 10.90 5.90
N LEU A 201 11.13 11.39 5.99
CA LEU A 201 10.01 10.84 5.23
C LEU A 201 10.26 10.98 3.72
N GLU A 202 10.32 9.87 2.99
CA GLU A 202 10.53 9.84 1.54
C GLU A 202 9.24 9.64 0.75
N TYR A 203 8.34 8.81 1.25
CA TYR A 203 7.07 8.49 0.61
C TYR A 203 5.93 8.78 1.56
N PHE A 204 5.04 9.69 1.16
CA PHE A 204 3.88 10.02 1.99
C PHE A 204 2.59 9.84 1.21
N THR A 205 1.76 8.91 1.66
CA THR A 205 0.42 8.68 1.11
C THR A 205 -0.63 9.16 2.10
N ILE A 206 -1.50 10.06 1.66
CA ILE A 206 -2.54 10.67 2.48
C ILE A 206 -3.89 10.69 1.76
N ASN A 207 -4.97 10.67 2.54
CA ASN A 207 -6.30 10.96 2.06
C ASN A 207 -6.78 12.28 2.67
N LEU A 208 -7.25 13.19 1.82
CA LEU A 208 -7.60 14.57 2.20
C LEU A 208 -9.04 14.90 1.88
N TYR A 209 -9.63 15.79 2.68
CA TYR A 209 -10.84 16.51 2.27
C TYR A 209 -10.47 17.49 1.16
N GLN A 210 -11.35 17.62 0.16
CA GLN A 210 -11.14 18.52 -0.97
C GLN A 210 -10.92 19.99 -0.52
N LYS A 211 -11.61 20.42 0.54
CA LYS A 211 -11.48 21.77 1.12
C LYS A 211 -10.11 22.03 1.76
N ASP A 212 -9.43 20.98 2.23
CA ASP A 212 -8.18 21.10 2.98
C ASP A 212 -6.95 20.85 2.08
N LEU A 213 -7.17 20.41 0.83
CA LEU A 213 -6.13 20.09 -0.14
C LEU A 213 -5.15 21.24 -0.33
N GLU A 214 -5.65 22.46 -0.57
CA GLU A 214 -4.81 23.63 -0.86
C GLU A 214 -3.93 23.99 0.34
N THR A 215 -4.51 24.09 1.53
CA THR A 215 -3.77 24.43 2.76
C THR A 215 -2.71 23.38 3.08
N ILE A 216 -3.05 22.09 2.94
CA ILE A 216 -2.13 20.98 3.21
C ILE A 216 -1.04 20.89 2.15
N ALA A 217 -1.38 21.06 0.87
CA ALA A 217 -0.40 21.11 -0.21
C ALA A 217 0.59 22.26 0.05
N LYS A 218 0.11 23.49 0.28
CA LYS A 218 0.98 24.63 0.62
C LYS A 218 1.90 24.35 1.80
N PHE A 219 1.36 23.76 2.88
CA PHE A 219 2.18 23.36 4.02
C PHE A 219 3.30 22.38 3.61
N LEU A 220 2.98 21.29 2.92
CA LEU A 220 3.96 20.28 2.50
C LEU A 220 5.01 20.87 1.55
N LEU A 221 4.58 21.71 0.62
CA LEU A 221 5.42 22.39 -0.35
C LEU A 221 6.35 23.43 0.29
N SER A 222 5.86 24.21 1.26
CA SER A 222 6.68 25.17 2.01
C SER A 222 7.83 24.50 2.78
N LYS A 223 7.66 23.22 3.16
CA LYS A 223 8.69 22.46 3.88
C LYS A 223 9.83 22.01 2.95
N PHE A 224 9.57 21.76 1.67
CA PHE A 224 10.63 21.43 0.69
C PHE A 224 11.73 22.48 0.62
N ASN A 225 11.37 23.76 0.76
CA ASN A 225 12.31 24.87 0.67
C ASN A 225 13.29 24.95 1.87
N ASN A 226 13.01 24.25 2.98
CA ASN A 226 13.76 24.37 4.24
C ASN A 226 14.69 23.18 4.53
N ASN A 227 15.43 22.67 3.54
CA ASN A 227 16.39 21.56 3.67
C ASN A 227 15.79 20.18 4.02
N SER A 228 14.47 20.00 4.04
CA SER A 228 13.84 18.67 4.16
C SER A 228 13.56 18.05 2.78
N ARG A 229 14.60 17.91 1.95
CA ARG A 229 14.54 17.25 0.62
C ARG A 229 14.27 15.74 0.68
N HIS A 230 13.82 15.22 1.81
CA HIS A 230 13.65 13.79 1.96
C HIS A 230 12.40 13.31 1.24
N LEU A 231 11.32 14.09 1.19
CA LEU A 231 10.09 13.65 0.54
C LEU A 231 10.32 13.57 -0.98
N SER A 232 10.37 12.35 -1.50
CA SER A 232 10.54 12.07 -2.93
C SER A 232 9.19 11.93 -3.63
N SER A 233 8.14 11.54 -2.88
CA SER A 233 6.83 11.28 -3.44
C SER A 233 5.70 11.61 -2.46
N LEU A 234 4.71 12.36 -2.94
CA LEU A 234 3.43 12.59 -2.28
C LEU A 234 2.31 11.89 -3.08
N CYS A 235 1.57 11.00 -2.45
CA CYS A 235 0.39 10.37 -3.02
C CYS A 235 -0.87 10.82 -2.28
N ILE A 236 -1.81 11.44 -2.98
CA ILE A 236 -3.11 11.86 -2.45
C ILE A 236 -4.17 10.89 -2.97
N SER A 237 -4.72 10.05 -2.10
CA SER A 237 -5.67 9.01 -2.48
C SER A 237 -7.12 9.51 -2.54
N LYS A 238 -7.97 8.79 -3.29
CA LYS A 238 -9.43 9.01 -3.42
C LYS A 238 -9.81 10.39 -3.97
N GLN A 239 -8.99 10.93 -4.88
CA GLN A 239 -9.17 12.27 -5.43
C GLN A 239 -9.90 12.27 -6.79
N ARG A 240 -10.48 13.42 -7.13
CA ARG A 240 -11.08 13.68 -8.45
C ARG A 240 -10.04 14.29 -9.39
N ARG A 241 -10.24 14.12 -10.70
CA ARG A 241 -9.29 14.52 -11.75
C ARG A 241 -9.14 16.04 -11.88
N ASP A 242 -10.17 16.81 -11.53
CA ASP A 242 -10.17 18.28 -11.54
C ASP A 242 -9.16 18.89 -10.56
N LEU A 243 -8.68 18.11 -9.58
CA LEU A 243 -7.71 18.56 -8.59
C LEU A 243 -6.28 18.63 -9.14
N ILE A 244 -6.00 17.96 -10.26
CA ILE A 244 -4.68 18.02 -10.92
C ILE A 244 -4.38 19.47 -11.32
N GLU A 245 -5.35 20.14 -11.96
CA GLU A 245 -5.16 21.49 -12.46
C GLU A 245 -5.02 22.50 -11.31
N LYS A 246 -5.82 22.33 -10.26
CA LYS A 246 -5.69 23.14 -9.04
C LYS A 246 -4.31 23.00 -8.39
N LEU A 247 -3.79 21.78 -8.33
CA LEU A 247 -2.47 21.53 -7.77
C LEU A 247 -1.36 22.10 -8.65
N ARG A 248 -1.48 22.01 -9.98
CA ARG A 248 -0.54 22.64 -10.92
C ARG A 248 -0.47 24.15 -10.73
N ILE A 249 -1.62 24.82 -10.74
CA ILE A 249 -1.71 26.27 -10.51
C ILE A 249 -1.08 26.64 -9.16
N LEU A 250 -1.35 25.86 -8.11
CA LEU A 250 -0.78 26.08 -6.79
C LEU A 250 0.75 25.93 -6.79
N ILE A 251 1.27 24.89 -7.46
CA ILE A 251 2.71 24.65 -7.56
C ILE A 251 3.42 25.77 -8.33
N GLU A 252 2.81 26.26 -9.41
CA GLU A 252 3.31 27.41 -10.18
C GLU A 252 3.33 28.69 -9.34
N ILE A 253 2.27 28.97 -8.57
CA ILE A 253 2.19 30.13 -7.67
C ILE A 253 3.27 30.08 -6.59
N GLU A 254 3.51 28.90 -6.00
CA GLU A 254 4.49 28.70 -4.92
C GLU A 254 5.95 28.59 -5.41
N LYS A 255 6.18 28.69 -6.73
CA LYS A 255 7.53 28.69 -7.38
C LYS A 255 8.41 27.49 -6.96
N LEU A 256 7.83 26.30 -6.98
CA LEU A 256 8.58 25.07 -6.74
C LEU A 256 9.53 24.76 -7.90
N PRO A 257 10.58 23.95 -7.66
CA PRO A 257 11.56 23.61 -8.70
C PRO A 257 10.90 22.92 -9.90
N ASP A 258 11.45 23.16 -11.09
CA ASP A 258 10.86 22.76 -12.38
C ASP A 258 10.84 21.23 -12.63
N ASP A 259 11.43 20.43 -11.73
CA ASP A 259 11.66 18.98 -11.88
C ASP A 259 10.53 18.09 -11.33
N PHE A 260 9.36 18.64 -11.02
CA PHE A 260 8.25 17.85 -10.50
C PHE A 260 7.48 17.07 -11.59
N THR A 261 6.94 15.91 -11.23
CA THR A 261 6.02 15.15 -12.08
C THR A 261 4.69 14.92 -11.37
N ILE A 262 3.57 15.24 -12.02
CA ILE A 262 2.22 14.92 -11.53
C ILE A 262 1.59 13.84 -12.42
N LYS A 263 1.12 12.75 -11.81
CA LYS A 263 0.27 11.75 -12.51
C LYS A 263 -0.96 11.42 -11.72
N PHE A 264 -2.03 11.10 -12.42
CA PHE A 264 -3.28 10.62 -11.84
C PHE A 264 -3.54 9.20 -12.32
N ILE A 265 -3.47 8.24 -11.41
CA ILE A 265 -3.56 6.81 -11.70
C ILE A 265 -4.49 6.18 -10.65
N ASN A 266 -5.49 5.42 -11.08
CA ASN A 266 -6.39 4.68 -10.18
C ASN A 266 -7.02 5.53 -9.05
N ARG A 267 -7.48 6.74 -9.38
CA ARG A 267 -8.06 7.71 -8.41
C ARG A 267 -7.08 8.18 -7.33
N LYS A 268 -5.78 8.05 -7.57
CA LYS A 268 -4.71 8.59 -6.75
C LYS A 268 -3.95 9.63 -7.56
N LEU A 269 -3.69 10.77 -6.94
CA LEU A 269 -2.82 11.80 -7.48
C LEU A 269 -1.42 11.59 -6.89
N TYR A 270 -0.43 11.46 -7.75
CA TYR A 270 0.96 11.32 -7.38
C TYR A 270 1.72 12.57 -7.81
N LEU A 271 2.56 13.06 -6.91
CA LEU A 271 3.47 14.17 -7.10
C LEU A 271 4.87 13.67 -6.71
N TRP A 272 5.79 13.69 -7.67
CA TRP A 272 7.20 13.36 -7.47
C TRP A 272 8.08 14.58 -7.68
N TRP A 273 9.24 14.57 -7.04
CA TRP A 273 10.30 15.57 -7.13
C TRP A 273 11.58 14.88 -7.60
#